data_AF-A0A536S0G0-F1
#
_entry.id   AF-A0A536S0G0-F1
#
_cell.length_a   1.000
_cell.length_b   1.000
_cell.length_c   1.000
_cell.angle_alpha   90.00
_cell.angle_beta   90.00
_cell.angle_gamma   90.00
#
_symmetry.space_group_name_H-M   'P 1'
#
loop_
_entity.id
_entity.type
_entity.pdbx_description
1 polymer ?
#
loop_
_entity_poly.entity_id
_entity_poly.type
_entity_poly.pdbx_seq_one_letter_code
_entity_poly.pdbx_strand_id
1 'polypeptide(L)' 'MIKFIVEVLLAIFLHPIAFILCVIDIVNRQDMGGVSKVLWIIISFFWGIGPILYVLLGGGKFW' A
#
# COMPACT_ATOMS: atom_id res chain seq x y z
N MET A 1 6.03 -23.00 -4.58
CA MET A 1 5.21 -22.97 -3.34
C MET A 1 5.82 -22.08 -2.26
N ILE A 2 7.05 -22.36 -1.78
CA ILE A 2 7.75 -21.50 -0.80
C ILE A 2 7.90 -20.04 -1.27
N LYS A 3 8.28 -19.80 -2.53
CA LYS A 3 8.39 -18.45 -3.10
C LYS A 3 7.10 -17.63 -2.99
N PHE A 4 5.96 -18.23 -3.36
CA PHE A 4 4.65 -17.58 -3.28
C PHE A 4 4.27 -17.21 -1.84
N ILE A 5 4.54 -18.10 -0.88
CA ILE A 5 4.27 -17.84 0.54
C ILE A 5 5.12 -16.67 1.05
N VAL A 6 6.40 -16.63 0.69
CA VAL A 6 7.30 -15.51 1.06
C VAL A 6 6.82 -14.20 0.45
N GLU A 7 6.42 -14.20 -0.82
CA GLU A 7 5.87 -13.02 -1.51
C GLU A 7 4.57 -12.53 -0.85
N VAL A 8 3.62 -13.42 -0.54
CA VAL A 8 2.39 -13.06 0.18
C VAL A 8 2.70 -12.45 1.55
N LEU A 9 3.60 -13.08 2.33
CA LEU A 9 3.99 -12.57 3.63
C LEU A 9 4.63 -11.18 3.52
N LEU A 10 5.55 -11.00 2.57
CA LEU A 10 6.17 -9.70 2.31
C LEU A 10 5.15 -8.63 1.92
N ALA A 11 4.17 -8.93 1.05
CA ALA A 11 3.09 -7.98 0.75
C ALA A 11 2.31 -7.58 2.01
N ILE A 12 1.92 -8.56 2.83
CA ILE A 12 1.09 -8.32 4.01
C ILE A 12 1.80 -7.42 5.03
N PHE A 13 3.14 -7.44 5.11
CA PHE A 13 3.88 -6.58 6.03
C PHE A 13 4.37 -5.27 5.39
N LEU A 14 4.95 -5.33 4.20
CA LEU A 14 5.47 -4.15 3.50
C LEU A 14 4.35 -3.17 3.17
N HIS A 15 3.15 -3.67 2.84
CA HIS A 15 2.06 -2.81 2.46
C HIS A 15 1.53 -1.93 3.62
N PRO A 16 1.16 -2.47 4.80
CA PRO A 16 0.78 -1.66 5.95
C PRO A 16 1.86 -0.67 6.38
N ILE A 17 3.13 -1.08 6.36
CA ILE A 17 4.25 -0.19 6.69
C ILE A 17 4.30 0.97 5.69
N ALA A 18 4.25 0.69 4.39
CA ALA A 18 4.24 1.71 3.35
C ALA A 18 3.02 2.65 3.46
N PHE A 19 1.85 2.11 3.78
CA PHE A 19 0.65 2.93 4.01
C PHE A 19 0.81 3.85 5.21
N ILE A 20 1.31 3.36 6.34
CA ILE A 20 1.57 4.18 7.52
C ILE A 20 2.57 5.30 7.19
N LEU A 21 3.66 4.98 6.50
CA LEU A 21 4.64 5.98 6.07
C LEU A 21 4.02 7.03 5.12
N CYS A 22 3.16 6.60 4.20
CA CYS A 22 2.41 7.49 3.32
C CYS A 22 1.47 8.42 4.11
N VAL A 23 0.74 7.90 5.11
CA VAL A 23 -0.12 8.71 5.97
C VAL A 23 0.70 9.73 6.76
N ILE A 24 1.84 9.32 7.32
CA ILE A 24 2.77 10.22 8.02
C ILE A 24 3.23 11.35 7.10
N ASP A 25 3.63 11.04 5.87
CA ASP A 25 4.04 12.05 4.88
C ASP A 25 2.91 13.04 4.58
N ILE A 26 1.72 12.54 4.22
CA ILE A 26 0.55 13.36 3.88
C ILE A 26 0.16 14.30 5.04
N VAL A 27 0.15 13.78 6.27
CA VAL A 27 -0.22 14.58 7.45
C VAL A 27 0.80 15.69 7.71
N ASN A 28 2.10 15.43 7.49
CA ASN A 28 3.18 16.39 7.72
C ASN A 28 3.37 17.43 6.60
N ARG A 29 2.78 17.23 5.42
CA ARG A 29 2.84 18.22 4.33
C ARG A 29 2.19 19.56 4.72
N GLN A 30 2.95 20.64 4.61
CA GLN A 30 2.51 22.01 4.94
C GLN A 30 1.81 22.71 3.78
N ASP A 31 1.98 22.21 2.56
CA ASP A 31 1.47 22.78 1.32
C ASP A 31 0.15 22.15 0.85
N MET A 32 -0.39 21.19 1.61
CA MET A 32 -1.66 20.53 1.33
C MET A 32 -2.77 20.98 2.28
N GLY A 33 -3.93 21.34 1.71
CA GLY A 33 -5.15 21.57 2.48
C GLY A 33 -5.73 20.29 3.10
N GLY A 34 -6.49 20.42 4.19
CA GLY A 34 -7.01 19.27 4.95
C GLY A 34 -7.89 18.31 4.13
N VAL A 35 -8.75 18.83 3.25
CA VAL A 35 -9.59 18.00 2.36
C VAL A 35 -8.74 17.16 1.41
N SER A 36 -7.70 17.77 0.81
CA SER A 36 -6.77 17.07 -0.07
C SER A 36 -6.03 15.94 0.67
N LYS A 37 -5.64 16.17 1.93
CA LYS A 37 -5.01 15.12 2.76
C LYS A 37 -5.93 13.92 2.96
N VAL A 38 -7.18 14.16 3.36
CA VAL A 38 -8.17 13.09 3.58
C VAL A 38 -8.42 12.29 2.29
N LEU A 39 -8.60 12.97 1.16
CA LEU A 39 -8.77 12.30 -0.14
C LEU A 39 -7.58 11.41 -0.48
N TRP A 40 -6.35 11.91 -0.30
CA TRP A 40 -5.14 11.14 -0.61
C TRP A 40 -4.94 9.94 0.32
N ILE A 41 -5.29 10.05 1.59
CA ILE A 41 -5.28 8.91 2.53
C ILE A 41 -6.24 7.81 2.05
N ILE A 42 -7.45 8.18 1.62
CA ILE A 42 -8.44 7.21 1.10
C ILE A 42 -7.92 6.55 -0.18
N ILE A 43 -7.41 7.35 -1.13
CA ILE A 43 -6.91 6.83 -2.42
C ILE A 43 -5.71 5.89 -2.21
N SER A 44 -4.75 6.28 -1.36
CA SER A 44 -3.55 5.48 -1.09
C SER A 44 -3.84 4.16 -0.38
N PHE A 45 -4.90 4.10 0.43
CA PHE A 45 -5.36 2.85 1.04
C PHE A 45 -5.75 1.80 -0.02
N PHE A 46 -6.54 2.20 -1.02
CA PHE A 46 -6.95 1.30 -2.10
C PHE A 46 -5.80 0.96 -3.06
N TRP A 47 -4.91 1.91 -3.33
CA TRP A 47 -3.67 1.64 -4.07
C TRP A 47 -2.84 0.54 -3.39
N GLY A 48 -2.92 0.52 -2.06
CA GLY A 48 -2.35 -0.49 -1.21
C GLY A 48 -2.81 -1.93 -1.40
N ILE A 49 -3.99 -2.13 -1.97
CA ILE A 49 -4.52 -3.45 -2.30
C ILE A 49 -3.84 -3.99 -3.59
N GLY A 50 -3.15 -3.13 -4.34
CA GLY A 50 -2.46 -3.46 -5.59
C GLY A 50 -1.48 -4.64 -5.52
N PRO A 51 -0.52 -4.67 -4.57
CA PRO A 51 0.39 -5.80 -4.38
C PRO A 51 -0.33 -7.13 -4.10
N ILE A 52 -1.40 -7.08 -3.30
CA ILE A 52 -2.21 -8.26 -2.99
C ILE A 52 -2.94 -8.76 -4.25
N LEU A 53 -3.53 -7.85 -5.02
CA LEU A 53 -4.19 -8.17 -6.29
C LEU A 53 -3.19 -8.70 -7.34
N TYR A 54 -1.95 -8.20 -7.36
CA TYR A 54 -0.90 -8.70 -8.25
C TYR A 54 -0.55 -10.15 -7.94
N VAL A 55 -0.44 -10.49 -6.66
CA VAL A 55 -0.19 -11.87 -6.24
C VAL A 55 -1.38 -12.79 -6.54
N LEU A 56 -2.61 -12.31 -6.30
CA LEU A 56 -3.84 -13.12 -6.48
C LEU A 56 -4.26 -13.27 -7.96
N LEU A 57 -4.14 -12.22 -8.77
CA LEU A 57 -4.63 -12.17 -10.15
C LEU A 57 -3.51 -12.28 -11.19
N GLY A 58 -2.26 -11.95 -10.83
CA GLY A 58 -1.10 -11.99 -11.71
C GLY A 58 -0.36 -13.34 -11.75
N GLY A 59 -1.00 -14.41 -11.26
CA GLY A 59 -0.42 -15.76 -11.28
C GLY A 59 0.66 -15.99 -10.21
N GLY A 60 0.56 -15.32 -9.05
CA GLY A 60 1.47 -15.52 -7.93
C GLY A 60 2.88 -15.00 -8.14
N LYS A 61 3.01 -13.92 -8.93
CA LYS A 61 4.24 -13.14 -9.02
C LYS A 61 4.05 -11.80 -8.31
N PHE A 62 4.91 -11.54 -7.34
CA PHE A 62 5.15 -10.18 -6.87
C PHE A 62 5.61 -9.28 -8.02
N TRP A 63 5.17 -8.02 -8.02
CA TRP A 63 5.84 -6.96 -8.79
C TRP A 63 7.31 -6.88 -8.34
#